data_AF-A0A8S3XC36-F1
#
_entry.id   AF-A0A8S3XC36-F1
#
_cell.length_a   1.000
_cell.length_b   1.000
_cell.length_c   1.000
_cell.angle_alpha   90.00
_cell.angle_beta   90.00
_cell.angle_gamma   90.00
#
_symmetry.space_group_name_H-M   'P 1'
#
loop_
_entity.id
_entity.type
_entity.pdbx_description
1 polymer ?
#
loop_
_entity_poly.entity_id
_entity_poly.type
_entity_poly.pdbx_seq_one_letter_code
_entity_poly.pdbx_strand_id
1 'polypeptide(L)' 'MVSGTGPAPNQADTVAFWRGLWSEPVNHSEGPWTEVVASQCAGITPMDPVIITPDDVAEAVRRAPN' A
#
# COMPACT_ATOMS: atom_id res chain seq x y z
N MET A 1 2.07 -21.21 -28.55
CA MET A 1 2.98 -20.25 -27.91
C MET A 1 4.24 -20.20 -28.77
N VAL A 2 4.49 -19.10 -29.47
CA VAL A 2 5.71 -18.93 -30.27
C VAL A 2 6.81 -18.48 -29.31
N SER A 3 7.70 -19.40 -28.95
CA SER A 3 8.98 -19.03 -28.32
C SER A 3 9.84 -18.39 -29.41
N GLY A 4 10.13 -17.09 -29.28
CA GLY A 4 10.90 -16.35 -30.28
C GLY A 4 12.31 -16.93 -30.41
N THR A 5 12.63 -17.49 -31.57
CA THR A 5 13.98 -17.94 -31.98
C THR A 5 14.77 -16.79 -32.61
N GLY A 6 14.76 -15.61 -31.97
CA GLY A 6 15.56 -14.46 -32.37
C GLY A 6 16.90 -14.42 -31.61
N PRO A 7 17.96 -13.81 -32.17
CA PRO A 7 19.16 -13.50 -31.39
C PRO A 7 18.78 -12.67 -30.17
N ALA A 8 19.46 -12.89 -29.03
CA ALA A 8 19.24 -12.10 -27.83
C ALA A 8 19.40 -10.60 -28.16
N PRO A 9 18.54 -9.71 -27.64
CA PRO A 9 18.67 -8.28 -27.86
C PRO A 9 20.05 -7.82 -27.42
N ASN A 10 20.67 -6.92 -28.18
CA ASN A 10 21.93 -6.34 -27.73
C ASN A 10 21.67 -5.45 -26.49
N GLN A 11 22.74 -5.10 -25.78
CA GLN A 11 22.62 -4.30 -24.55
C GLN A 11 21.98 -2.93 -24.79
N ALA A 12 22.24 -2.30 -25.94
CA ALA A 12 21.69 -1.00 -26.28
C ALA A 12 20.17 -1.06 -26.48
N ASP A 13 19.67 -2.09 -27.16
CA ASP A 13 18.24 -2.32 -27.39
C ASP A 13 17.51 -2.58 -26.07
N THR A 14 18.13 -3.35 -25.18
CA THR A 14 17.58 -3.64 -23.85
C THR A 14 17.48 -2.37 -23.00
N VAL A 15 18.53 -1.54 -23.00
CA VAL A 15 18.55 -0.27 -22.27
C VAL A 15 17.53 0.72 -22.84
N ALA A 16 17.41 0.80 -24.17
CA ALA A 16 16.44 1.67 -24.83
C ALA A 16 14.99 1.25 -24.50
N PHE A 17 14.70 -0.05 -24.52
CA PHE A 17 13.40 -0.59 -24.15
C PHE A 17 12.99 -0.21 -22.72
N TRP A 18 13.86 -0.51 -21.74
CA TRP A 18 13.55 -0.19 -20.34
C TRP A 18 13.46 1.31 -20.09
N ARG A 19 14.31 2.12 -20.75
CA ARG A 19 14.21 3.58 -20.66
C ARG A 19 12.87 4.07 -21.17
N GLY A 20 12.38 3.57 -22.31
CA GLY A 20 11.07 3.93 -22.86
C GLY A 20 9.91 3.61 -21.90
N LEU A 21 9.95 2.43 -21.25
CA LEU A 21 8.91 2.01 -20.31
C LEU A 21 8.78 2.94 -19.09
N TRP A 22 9.90 3.44 -18.58
CA TRP A 22 9.94 4.27 -17.37
C TRP A 22 9.99 5.78 -17.65
N SER A 23 10.18 6.20 -18.90
CA SER A 23 10.23 7.62 -19.29
C SER A 23 8.89 8.17 -19.79
N GLU A 24 7.93 7.30 -20.09
CA GLU A 24 6.56 7.72 -20.40
C GLU A 24 5.85 8.16 -19.11
N PRO A 25 5.18 9.33 -19.09
CA PRO A 25 4.28 9.69 -18.00
C PRO A 25 3.26 8.58 -17.80
N VAL A 26 3.35 7.90 -16.66
CA VAL A 26 2.36 6.90 -16.31
C VAL A 26 1.05 7.64 -16.09
N ASN A 27 0.16 7.57 -17.07
CA ASN A 27 -1.15 8.20 -17.00
C ASN A 27 -2.05 7.30 -16.16
N HIS A 28 -1.87 7.34 -14.84
CA HIS A 28 -2.84 6.76 -13.91
C HIS A 28 -3.96 7.77 -13.76
N SER A 29 -5.10 7.50 -14.40
CA SER A 29 -6.37 7.98 -13.87
C SER A 29 -6.57 7.26 -12.55
N GLU A 30 -6.02 7.82 -11.47
CA GLU A 30 -6.44 7.49 -10.13
C GLU A 30 -7.94 7.75 -10.10
N GLY A 31 -8.72 6.66 -10.18
CA GLY A 31 -10.17 6.75 -10.02
C GLY A 31 -10.52 7.35 -8.65
N PRO A 32 -11.81 7.47 -8.31
CA PRO A 32 -12.27 8.12 -7.08
C PRO A 32 -12.00 7.27 -5.82
N TRP A 33 -10.84 6.60 -5.73
CA TRP A 33 -10.50 5.69 -4.65
C TRP A 33 -10.53 6.40 -3.28
N THR A 34 -10.21 7.69 -3.24
CA THR A 34 -10.33 8.52 -2.04
C THR A 34 -11.79 8.68 -1.59
N GLU A 35 -12.72 8.86 -2.53
CA GLU A 35 -14.16 8.93 -2.26
C GLU A 35 -14.70 7.56 -1.82
N VAL A 36 -14.22 6.48 -2.43
CA VAL A 36 -14.55 5.10 -2.02
C VAL A 36 -14.06 4.84 -0.59
N VAL A 37 -12.80 5.17 -0.27
CA VAL A 37 -12.24 5.02 1.07
C VAL A 37 -13.03 5.86 2.08
N ALA A 38 -13.34 7.11 1.76
CA ALA A 38 -14.14 7.98 2.62
C ALA A 38 -15.54 7.39 2.88
N SER A 39 -16.19 6.84 1.86
CA SER A 39 -17.48 6.17 1.99
C SER A 39 -17.41 4.92 2.85
N GLN A 40 -16.35 4.12 2.73
CA GLN A 40 -16.15 2.93 3.58
C GLN A 40 -15.91 3.34 5.04
N CYS A 41 -15.12 4.39 5.27
CA CYS A 41 -14.87 4.94 6.61
C CYS A 41 -16.13 5.50 7.27
N ALA A 42 -17.03 6.13 6.51
CA ALA A 42 -18.29 6.67 7.03
C ALA A 42 -19.22 5.57 7.61
N GLY A 43 -19.08 4.32 7.14
CA GLY A 43 -19.81 3.18 7.67
C GLY A 43 -19.21 2.57 8.95
N ILE A 44 -18.00 3.00 9.34
CA ILE A 44 -17.35 2.50 10.56
C ILE A 44 -18.03 3.16 11.75
N THR A 45 -18.64 2.35 12.61
CA THR A 45 -19.19 2.82 13.88
C THR A 45 -18.06 3.40 14.74
N PRO A 46 -18.16 4.66 15.20
CA PRO A 46 -17.18 5.24 16.11
C PRO A 46 -17.06 4.40 17.38
N MET A 47 -15.83 4.16 17.82
CA MET A 47 -15.58 3.50 19.10
C MET A 47 -15.86 4.50 20.23
N ASP A 48 -16.48 4.01 21.32
CA ASP A 48 -16.66 4.81 22.52
C ASP A 48 -15.30 5.27 23.08
N PRO A 49 -15.23 6.44 23.75
CA PRO A 49 -14.01 6.90 24.39
C PRO A 49 -13.51 5.87 25.40
N VAL A 50 -12.26 5.43 25.24
CA VAL A 50 -11.58 4.59 26.23
C VAL A 50 -11.03 5.50 27.33
N ILE A 51 -11.55 5.35 28.54
CA ILE A 51 -11.07 6.07 29.72
C ILE A 51 -10.14 5.12 30.47
N ILE A 52 -8.87 5.52 30.63
CA ILE A 52 -7.89 4.78 31.43
C ILE A 52 -7.77 5.48 32.78
N THR A 53 -8.00 4.72 33.85
CA THR A 53 -7.87 5.20 35.23
C THR A 53 -6.52 4.78 35.84
N PRO A 54 -6.09 5.41 36.94
CA PRO A 54 -4.91 4.96 37.69
C PRO A 54 -4.98 3.49 38.14
N ASP A 55 -6.17 2.97 38.44
CA ASP A 55 -6.36 1.58 38.86
C ASP A 55 -6.13 0.61 37.69
N ASP A 56 -6.56 0.97 36.48
CA ASP A 56 -6.30 0.19 35.27
C ASP A 56 -4.78 0.06 35.02
N VAL A 57 -4.04 1.16 35.22
CA VAL A 57 -2.58 1.18 35.12
C VAL A 57 -1.95 0.31 36.21
N ALA A 58 -2.43 0.41 37.45
CA ALA A 58 -1.91 -0.39 38.56
C ALA A 58 -2.17 -1.90 38.37
N GLU A 59 -3.30 -2.28 37.77
CA GLU A 59 -3.60 -3.66 37.41
C GLU A 59 -2.72 -4.15 36.26
N ALA A 60 -2.53 -3.33 35.21
CA ALA A 60 -1.69 -3.67 34.07
C ALA A 60 -0.22 -3.91 34.49
N VAL A 61 0.33 -3.04 35.34
CA VAL A 61 1.69 -3.17 35.87
C VAL A 61 1.85 -4.45 36.70
N ARG A 62 0.87 -4.79 37.56
CA ARG A 62 0.90 -6.02 38.36
C ARG A 62 0.88 -7.30 37.52
N ARG A 63 0.21 -7.26 36.36
CA ARG A 63 0.09 -8.41 35.45
C ARG A 63 1.23 -8.51 34.44
N ALA A 64 2.06 -7.48 34.31
CA ALA A 64 3.19 -7.51 33.39
C ALA A 64 4.21 -8.58 33.88
N PRO A 65 4.61 -9.53 33.02
CA PRO A 65 5.71 -10.43 33.36
C PRO A 65 7.01 -9.62 33.45
N ASN A 66 7.82 -9.93 34.45
CA ASN A 66 9.17 -9.36 34.61
C ASN A 66 10.10 -9.81 33.48
#